data_AF-A0A812R414-F1
#
_entry.id   AF-A0A812R414-F1
#
_cell.length_a   1.000
_cell.length_b   1.000
_cell.length_c   1.000
_cell.angle_alpha   90.00
_cell.angle_beta   90.00
_cell.angle_gamma   90.00
#
_symmetry.space_group_name_H-M   'P 1'
#
loop_
_entity.id
_entity.type
_entity.pdbx_description
1 polymer ?
#
loop_
_entity_poly.entity_id
_entity_poly.type
_entity_poly.pdbx_seq_one_letter_code
_entity_poly.pdbx_strand_id
1 'polypeptide(L)'
;MQADKKPDPETKEERKKRLHRRNMRYYRSLASPNCPKEIANLAVKCKGNSAQRSYLFENWILCDGNWGKSSLLAKLRSRNRNSKRGLRKWMTRAEMVQKWNESVTKCIIEAKESDEERARTEIRKHPECPQNKEMIQYLCLAEDTEEKVDEEELENVLEVSLGNSSESGSAESSSGREKEKKQKKKKAGKKKGKSPKKVKAKAKGKAKAAPKKTNPSAQEFIHDHAVRMPNPNVYMFN
;
A
#
# COMPACT_ATOMS: atom_id res chain seq x y z
N MET A 1 -25.42 49.64 -2.66
CA MET A 1 -24.80 48.70 -3.62
C MET A 1 -23.31 48.98 -3.64
N GLN A 2 -22.50 48.14 -2.98
CA GLN A 2 -21.04 48.28 -3.08
C GLN A 2 -20.62 47.68 -4.41
N ALA A 3 -19.95 48.46 -5.25
CA ALA A 3 -19.40 47.96 -6.50
C ALA A 3 -18.24 47.01 -6.18
N ASP A 4 -18.44 45.70 -6.42
CA ASP A 4 -17.38 44.71 -6.33
C ASP A 4 -16.28 45.06 -7.32
N LYS A 5 -15.18 45.63 -6.82
CA LYS A 5 -13.95 45.83 -7.59
C LYS A 5 -13.42 44.45 -7.97
N LYS A 6 -13.41 44.15 -9.27
CA LYS A 6 -12.78 42.94 -9.79
C LYS A 6 -11.29 42.95 -9.41
N PRO A 7 -10.73 41.84 -8.91
CA PRO A 7 -9.31 41.77 -8.59
C PRO A 7 -8.49 41.95 -9.87
N ASP A 8 -7.40 42.73 -9.76
CA ASP A 8 -6.47 42.94 -10.87
C ASP A 8 -5.88 41.59 -11.36
N PRO A 9 -5.63 41.44 -12.67
CA PRO A 9 -5.09 40.21 -13.22
C PRO A 9 -3.69 39.93 -12.65
N GLU A 10 -3.55 38.82 -11.93
CA GLU A 10 -2.29 38.37 -11.35
C GLU A 10 -1.20 38.25 -12.42
N THR A 11 -0.03 38.84 -12.17
CA THR A 11 1.09 38.78 -13.11
C THR A 11 1.65 37.36 -13.22
N LYS A 12 2.29 37.05 -14.36
CA LYS A 12 2.92 35.72 -14.57
C LYS A 12 3.96 35.39 -13.50
N GLU A 13 4.69 36.38 -13.00
CA GLU A 13 5.72 36.21 -11.97
C GLU A 13 5.13 35.88 -10.61
N GLU A 14 4.04 36.55 -10.22
CA GLU A 14 3.32 36.27 -8.98
C GLU A 14 2.75 34.85 -8.98
N ARG A 15 2.17 34.41 -10.11
CA ARG A 15 1.68 33.04 -10.28
C ARG A 15 2.80 32.02 -10.11
N LYS A 16 3.98 32.25 -10.71
CA LYS A 16 5.17 31.39 -10.54
C LYS A 16 5.63 31.35 -9.08
N LYS A 17 5.72 32.51 -8.42
CA LYS A 17 6.11 32.62 -7.00
C LYS A 17 5.12 31.91 -6.08
N ARG A 18 3.82 32.04 -6.34
CA ARG A 18 2.74 31.34 -5.62
C ARG A 18 2.84 29.83 -5.79
N LEU A 19 3.01 29.35 -7.02
CA LEU A 19 3.16 27.92 -7.31
C LEU A 19 4.43 27.35 -6.66
N HIS A 20 5.56 28.06 -6.76
CA HIS A 20 6.80 27.66 -6.12
C HIS A 20 6.64 27.54 -4.59
N ARG A 21 6.01 28.52 -3.93
CA ARG A 21 5.70 28.46 -2.49
C ARG A 21 4.83 27.25 -2.14
N ARG A 22 3.80 26.96 -2.93
CA ARG A 22 2.95 25.76 -2.74
C ARG A 22 3.75 24.48 -2.91
N ASN A 23 4.58 24.39 -3.93
CA ASN A 23 5.43 23.23 -4.19
C ASN A 23 6.44 22.99 -3.06
N MET A 24 7.06 24.06 -2.53
CA MET A 24 7.95 23.95 -1.36
C MET A 24 7.21 23.48 -0.11
N ARG A 25 5.96 23.89 0.10
CA ARG A 25 5.13 23.38 1.20
C ARG A 25 4.80 21.90 1.00
N TYR A 26 4.47 21.48 -0.22
CA TYR A 26 4.23 20.08 -0.55
C TYR A 26 5.44 19.19 -0.21
N TYR A 27 6.65 19.53 -0.66
CA TYR A 27 7.84 18.72 -0.33
C TYR A 27 8.13 18.67 1.17
N ARG A 28 7.93 19.78 1.90
CA ARG A 28 8.05 19.79 3.36
C ARG A 28 6.99 18.93 4.03
N SER A 29 5.78 18.87 3.47
CA SER A 29 4.70 18.04 4.01
C SER A 29 5.04 16.55 3.95
N LEU A 30 5.77 16.09 2.93
CA LEU A 30 6.16 14.69 2.79
C LEU A 30 7.18 14.25 3.87
N ALA A 31 8.01 15.19 4.34
CA ALA A 31 8.97 14.97 5.42
C ALA A 31 8.40 15.29 6.82
N SER A 32 7.16 15.77 6.90
CA SER A 32 6.51 16.12 8.15
C SER A 32 6.12 14.85 8.93
N PRO A 33 6.19 14.86 10.28
CA PRO A 33 5.68 13.75 11.09
C PRO A 33 4.17 13.52 10.91
N ASN A 34 3.44 14.51 10.39
CA ASN A 34 2.01 14.40 10.11
C ASN A 34 1.72 13.69 8.77
N CYS A 35 2.75 13.33 8.00
CA CYS A 35 2.58 12.56 6.77
C CYS A 35 2.35 11.08 7.09
N PRO A 36 1.22 10.48 6.66
CA PRO A 36 1.02 9.03 6.77
C PRO A 36 2.15 8.28 6.06
N LYS A 37 2.62 7.17 6.67
CA LYS A 37 3.74 6.38 6.15
C LYS A 37 3.47 5.85 4.74
N GLU A 38 2.21 5.52 4.46
CA GLU A 38 1.75 5.03 3.16
C GLU A 38 2.00 6.06 2.05
N ILE A 39 1.72 7.34 2.33
CA ILE A 39 1.94 8.45 1.38
C ILE A 39 3.44 8.78 1.26
N ALA A 40 4.17 8.75 2.37
CA ALA A 40 5.62 8.98 2.36
C ALA A 40 6.35 7.92 1.51
N ASN A 41 6.02 6.64 1.68
CA ASN A 41 6.56 5.55 0.88
C ASN A 41 6.20 5.71 -0.60
N LEU A 42 4.94 6.06 -0.90
CA LEU A 42 4.49 6.33 -2.27
C LEU A 42 5.29 7.47 -2.91
N ALA A 43 5.56 8.54 -2.17
CA ALA A 43 6.36 9.66 -2.67
C ALA A 43 7.82 9.28 -2.96
N VAL A 44 8.42 8.37 -2.18
CA VAL A 44 9.76 7.83 -2.45
C VAL A 44 9.78 7.08 -3.77
N LYS A 45 8.78 6.24 -4.03
CA LYS A 45 8.62 5.52 -5.31
C LYS A 45 8.45 6.47 -6.49
N CYS A 46 7.67 7.54 -6.31
CA CYS A 46 7.42 8.54 -7.35
C CYS A 46 8.62 9.46 -7.65
N LYS A 47 9.77 9.32 -6.96
CA LYS A 47 10.93 10.23 -7.11
C LYS A 47 11.54 10.23 -8.52
N GLY A 48 11.25 9.23 -9.36
CA GLY A 48 11.62 9.19 -10.79
C GLY A 48 10.57 9.74 -11.76
N ASN A 49 9.27 9.63 -11.43
CA ASN A 49 8.19 9.87 -12.39
C ASN A 49 7.49 11.21 -12.14
N SER A 50 7.56 12.13 -13.11
CA SER A 50 6.97 13.46 -12.99
C SER A 50 5.44 13.43 -12.94
N ALA A 51 4.79 12.54 -13.68
CA ALA A 51 3.33 12.46 -13.72
C ALA A 51 2.77 12.01 -12.37
N GLN A 52 3.40 10.99 -11.79
CA GLN A 52 3.06 10.48 -10.46
C GLN A 52 3.26 11.53 -9.36
N ARG A 53 4.33 12.34 -9.44
CA ARG A 53 4.52 13.47 -8.51
C ARG A 53 3.46 14.56 -8.67
N SER A 54 3.06 14.87 -9.90
CA SER A 54 1.98 15.82 -10.15
C SER A 54 0.66 15.33 -9.54
N TYR A 55 0.35 14.04 -9.71
CA TYR A 55 -0.82 13.42 -9.10
C TYR A 55 -0.83 13.51 -7.57
N LEU A 56 0.31 13.23 -6.91
CA LEU A 56 0.45 13.41 -5.46
C LEU A 56 0.27 14.88 -5.05
N PHE A 57 0.84 15.81 -5.82
CA PHE A 57 0.70 17.23 -5.55
C PHE A 57 -0.75 17.73 -5.70
N GLU A 58 -1.49 17.23 -6.69
CA GLU A 58 -2.91 17.54 -6.87
C GLU A 58 -3.75 17.02 -5.71
N ASN A 59 -3.53 15.76 -5.29
CA ASN A 59 -4.21 15.20 -4.12
C ASN A 59 -3.89 15.98 -2.83
N TRP A 60 -2.67 16.48 -2.68
CA TRP A 60 -2.28 17.36 -1.58
C TRP A 60 -3.02 18.70 -1.60
N ILE A 61 -3.21 19.29 -2.78
CA ILE A 61 -4.00 20.52 -2.94
C ILE A 61 -5.47 20.24 -2.60
N LEU A 62 -6.03 19.14 -3.11
CA LEU A 62 -7.44 18.78 -2.90
C LEU A 62 -7.78 18.54 -1.42
N CYS A 63 -6.81 18.15 -0.60
CA CYS A 63 -7.00 17.98 0.84
C CYS A 63 -6.51 19.18 1.69
N ASP A 64 -6.31 20.34 1.06
CA ASP A 64 -5.81 21.58 1.69
C ASP A 64 -4.50 21.38 2.49
N GLY A 65 -3.66 20.48 2.00
CA GLY A 65 -2.38 20.14 2.59
C GLY A 65 -2.43 19.20 3.79
N ASN A 66 -3.61 18.67 4.15
CA ASN A 66 -3.77 17.67 5.20
C ASN A 66 -3.97 16.27 4.61
N TRP A 67 -2.89 15.48 4.58
CA TRP A 67 -2.90 14.12 4.04
C TRP A 67 -3.94 13.20 4.71
N GLY A 68 -4.27 13.43 5.98
CA GLY A 68 -5.27 12.66 6.71
C GLY A 68 -6.67 12.73 6.11
N LYS A 69 -6.99 13.81 5.38
CA LYS A 69 -8.27 14.01 4.68
C LYS A 69 -8.22 13.59 3.22
N SER A 70 -7.07 13.14 2.71
CA SER A 70 -6.93 12.80 1.30
C SER A 70 -7.73 11.54 0.95
N SER A 71 -8.50 11.60 -0.15
CA SER A 71 -9.19 10.43 -0.70
C SER A 71 -8.19 9.36 -1.15
N LEU A 72 -6.97 9.76 -1.54
CA LEU A 72 -5.85 8.87 -1.81
C LEU A 72 -5.49 8.01 -0.59
N LEU A 73 -5.36 8.60 0.60
CA LEU A 73 -5.08 7.84 1.83
C LEU A 73 -6.22 6.85 2.15
N ALA A 74 -7.47 7.26 1.96
CA ALA A 74 -8.62 6.38 2.15
C ALA A 74 -8.54 5.15 1.22
N LYS A 75 -8.19 5.35 -0.06
CA LYS A 75 -7.98 4.26 -1.04
C LYS A 75 -6.82 3.35 -0.67
N LEU A 76 -5.70 3.92 -0.22
CA LEU A 76 -4.53 3.14 0.21
C LEU A 76 -4.88 2.25 1.43
N ARG A 77 -5.63 2.79 2.40
CA ARG A 77 -6.04 2.04 3.60
C ARG A 77 -7.12 1.01 3.34
N SER A 78 -8.10 1.31 2.49
CA SER A 78 -9.15 0.34 2.13
C SER A 78 -8.55 -0.84 1.37
N ARG A 79 -7.58 -0.60 0.48
CA ARG A 79 -6.87 -1.66 -0.22
C ARG A 79 -6.06 -2.54 0.74
N ASN A 80 -5.32 -1.93 1.68
CA ASN A 80 -4.58 -2.70 2.69
C ASN A 80 -5.50 -3.53 3.60
N ARG A 81 -6.74 -3.07 3.86
CA ARG A 81 -7.74 -3.87 4.58
C ARG A 81 -8.30 -5.02 3.73
N ASN A 82 -8.51 -4.79 2.44
CA ASN A 82 -9.05 -5.80 1.53
C ASN A 82 -8.02 -6.84 1.06
N SER A 83 -6.72 -6.55 1.21
CA SER A 83 -5.64 -7.50 0.97
C SER A 83 -5.60 -8.65 2.00
N LYS A 84 -6.29 -8.52 3.14
CA LYS A 84 -6.50 -9.62 4.11
C LYS A 84 -7.61 -10.60 3.69
N ARG A 85 -7.85 -10.79 2.39
CA ARG A 85 -8.69 -11.91 1.95
C ARG A 85 -7.87 -13.18 2.16
N GLY A 86 -8.26 -13.99 3.13
CA GLY A 86 -7.57 -15.23 3.47
C GLY A 86 -7.23 -16.03 2.21
N LEU A 87 -5.99 -16.50 2.11
CA LEU A 87 -5.58 -17.35 1.01
C LEU A 87 -6.36 -18.65 1.12
N ARG A 88 -6.96 -19.07 0.00
CA ARG A 88 -7.59 -20.39 -0.06
C ARG A 88 -6.48 -21.43 -0.25
N LYS A 89 -6.30 -22.30 0.74
CA LYS A 89 -5.29 -23.36 0.72
C LYS A 89 -6.00 -24.71 0.65
N TRP A 90 -5.48 -25.60 -0.20
CA TRP A 90 -5.87 -27.01 -0.19
C TRP A 90 -5.27 -27.68 1.04
N MET A 91 -6.13 -28.20 1.92
CA MET A 91 -5.73 -28.84 3.17
C MET A 91 -6.31 -30.26 3.23
N THR A 92 -5.53 -31.21 3.73
CA THR A 92 -6.00 -32.56 4.03
C THR A 92 -6.84 -32.55 5.31
N ARG A 93 -7.66 -33.60 5.52
CA ARG A 93 -8.44 -33.74 6.76
C ARG A 93 -7.56 -33.65 8.01
N ALA A 94 -6.38 -34.27 8.00
CA ALA A 94 -5.44 -34.22 9.13
C ALA A 94 -4.97 -32.78 9.46
N GLU A 95 -4.63 -31.99 8.44
CA GLU A 95 -4.24 -30.59 8.61
C GLU A 95 -5.42 -29.72 9.10
N MET A 96 -6.65 -30.00 8.65
CA MET A 96 -7.85 -29.31 9.12
C MET A 96 -8.12 -29.59 10.60
N VAL A 97 -7.99 -30.86 11.04
CA VAL A 97 -8.18 -31.25 12.45
C VAL A 97 -7.17 -30.54 13.34
N GLN A 98 -5.91 -30.44 12.89
CA GLN A 98 -4.86 -29.71 13.62
C GLN A 98 -5.19 -28.22 13.79
N LYS A 99 -5.92 -27.61 12.84
CA LYS A 99 -6.29 -26.19 12.89
C LYS A 99 -7.58 -25.88 13.63
N TRP A 100 -8.66 -26.62 13.37
CA TRP A 100 -10.02 -26.25 13.80
C TRP A 100 -10.68 -27.25 14.75
N ASN A 101 -9.96 -28.32 15.15
CA ASN A 101 -10.48 -29.48 15.88
C ASN A 101 -11.35 -30.42 15.01
N GLU A 102 -11.53 -31.65 15.49
CA GLU A 102 -12.21 -32.71 14.73
C GLU A 102 -13.70 -32.42 14.48
N SER A 103 -14.41 -31.92 15.50
CA SER A 103 -15.84 -31.60 15.37
C SER A 103 -16.11 -30.57 14.28
N VAL A 104 -15.33 -29.47 14.25
CA VAL A 104 -15.50 -28.41 13.25
C VAL A 104 -15.08 -28.90 11.87
N THR A 105 -13.99 -29.67 11.79
CA THR A 105 -13.53 -30.27 10.53
C THR A 105 -14.61 -31.14 9.91
N LYS A 106 -15.28 -31.96 10.71
CA LYS A 106 -16.39 -32.81 10.26
C LYS A 106 -17.54 -31.99 9.69
N CYS A 107 -17.96 -30.93 10.36
CA CYS A 107 -19.01 -30.04 9.87
C CYS A 107 -18.63 -29.34 8.56
N ILE A 108 -17.37 -28.90 8.40
CA ILE A 108 -16.90 -28.27 7.16
C ILE A 108 -16.91 -29.27 5.99
N ILE A 109 -16.45 -30.50 6.23
CA ILE A 109 -16.45 -31.55 5.21
C ILE A 109 -17.88 -31.89 4.80
N GLU A 110 -18.76 -32.14 5.77
CA GLU A 110 -20.16 -32.45 5.53
C GLU A 110 -20.85 -31.35 4.73
N ALA A 111 -20.64 -30.08 5.08
CA ALA A 111 -21.21 -28.94 4.36
C ALA A 111 -20.70 -28.80 2.91
N LYS A 112 -19.49 -29.27 2.63
CA LYS A 112 -18.92 -29.25 1.27
C LYS A 112 -19.35 -30.45 0.44
N GLU A 113 -19.53 -31.61 1.08
CA GLU A 113 -19.98 -32.84 0.43
C GLU A 113 -21.49 -32.82 0.16
N SER A 114 -22.28 -32.09 0.97
CA SER A 114 -23.72 -31.95 0.78
C SER A 114 -24.11 -31.09 -0.44
N ASP A 115 -23.21 -30.21 -0.90
CA ASP A 115 -23.46 -29.29 -2.02
C ASP A 115 -22.62 -29.73 -3.23
N GLU A 116 -23.27 -30.20 -4.29
CA GLU A 116 -22.59 -30.72 -5.48
C GLU A 116 -21.71 -29.67 -6.20
N GLU A 117 -22.10 -28.40 -6.20
CA GLU A 117 -21.32 -27.34 -6.86
C GLU A 117 -20.03 -27.07 -6.11
N ARG A 118 -20.11 -27.04 -4.77
CA ARG A 118 -18.94 -26.92 -3.89
C ARG A 118 -18.09 -28.17 -3.93
N ALA A 119 -18.68 -29.36 -3.95
CA ALA A 119 -17.92 -30.59 -4.05
C ALA A 119 -17.04 -30.63 -5.32
N ARG A 120 -17.54 -30.15 -6.45
CA ARG A 120 -16.78 -30.09 -7.72
C ARG A 120 -15.63 -29.08 -7.69
N THR A 121 -15.76 -27.99 -6.95
CA THR A 121 -14.79 -26.87 -6.97
C THR A 121 -13.85 -26.84 -5.76
N GLU A 122 -14.27 -27.38 -4.62
CA GLU A 122 -13.60 -27.27 -3.32
C GLU A 122 -13.10 -28.61 -2.76
N ILE A 123 -13.38 -29.73 -3.42
CA ILE A 123 -12.91 -31.06 -3.04
C ILE A 123 -12.10 -31.65 -4.20
N ARG A 124 -10.88 -32.13 -3.90
CA ARG A 124 -10.04 -32.82 -4.88
C ARG A 124 -9.28 -33.99 -4.27
N LYS A 125 -8.94 -34.96 -5.10
CA LYS A 125 -8.06 -36.08 -4.71
C LYS A 125 -6.61 -35.61 -4.66
N HIS A 126 -5.80 -36.21 -3.78
CA HIS A 126 -4.37 -35.93 -3.74
C HIS A 126 -3.68 -36.36 -5.04
N PRO A 127 -2.77 -35.55 -5.63
CA PRO A 127 -2.07 -35.93 -6.85
C PRO A 127 -1.19 -37.17 -6.66
N GLU A 128 -0.46 -37.27 -5.55
CA GLU A 128 0.42 -38.42 -5.27
C GLU A 128 -0.31 -39.72 -4.91
N CYS A 129 -1.55 -39.63 -4.40
CA CYS A 129 -2.27 -40.78 -3.81
C CYS A 129 -3.78 -40.70 -4.07
N PRO A 130 -4.25 -40.79 -5.34
CA PRO A 130 -5.64 -40.58 -5.69
C PRO A 130 -6.58 -41.72 -5.21
N GLN A 131 -6.03 -42.87 -4.86
CA GLN A 131 -6.78 -44.04 -4.40
C GLN A 131 -7.10 -43.98 -2.90
N ASN A 132 -6.32 -43.25 -2.11
CA ASN A 132 -6.52 -43.18 -0.67
C ASN A 132 -7.59 -42.12 -0.31
N LYS A 133 -8.70 -42.58 0.26
CA LYS A 133 -9.83 -41.73 0.68
C LYS A 133 -9.46 -40.76 1.81
N GLU A 134 -8.45 -41.08 2.60
CA GLU A 134 -8.00 -40.22 3.70
C GLU A 134 -7.18 -39.01 3.22
N MET A 135 -6.65 -39.08 1.99
CA MET A 135 -5.81 -38.03 1.41
C MET A 135 -6.61 -37.03 0.56
N ILE A 136 -7.94 -36.97 0.71
CA ILE A 136 -8.75 -35.96 0.03
C ILE A 136 -8.38 -34.57 0.57
N GLN A 137 -8.22 -33.63 -0.36
CA GLN A 137 -7.90 -32.24 -0.06
C GLN A 137 -9.16 -31.37 -0.20
N TYR A 138 -9.35 -30.48 0.77
CA TYR A 138 -10.45 -29.53 0.85
C TYR A 138 -9.91 -28.10 0.78
N LEU A 139 -10.50 -27.27 -0.08
CA LEU A 139 -10.09 -25.88 -0.25
C LEU A 139 -10.60 -25.01 0.91
N CYS A 140 -9.75 -24.65 1.85
CA CYS A 140 -10.14 -23.91 3.06
C CYS A 140 -9.57 -22.49 3.05
N LEU A 141 -10.29 -21.53 3.63
CA LEU A 141 -9.80 -20.17 3.83
C LEU A 141 -8.82 -20.17 5.02
N ALA A 142 -7.54 -19.95 4.78
CA ALA A 142 -6.53 -19.87 5.83
C ALA A 142 -6.33 -18.39 6.22
N GLU A 143 -6.84 -18.01 7.39
CA GLU A 143 -6.69 -16.63 7.91
C GLU A 143 -5.28 -16.37 8.48
N ASP A 144 -4.56 -17.41 8.88
CA ASP A 144 -3.31 -17.26 9.65
C ASP A 144 -2.07 -16.97 8.78
N THR A 145 -2.17 -17.14 7.47
CA THR A 145 -1.10 -16.78 6.53
C THR A 145 -1.30 -15.33 6.12
N GLU A 146 -0.81 -14.40 6.94
CA GLU A 146 -0.54 -13.04 6.51
C GLU A 146 0.65 -13.07 5.52
N GLU A 147 0.38 -13.41 4.25
CA GLU A 147 1.29 -13.02 3.20
C GLU A 147 1.28 -11.50 3.14
N LYS A 148 2.45 -10.90 3.35
CA LYS A 148 2.68 -9.50 3.04
C LYS A 148 2.51 -9.41 1.53
N VAL A 149 1.31 -9.07 1.06
CA VAL A 149 1.09 -8.78 -0.35
C VAL A 149 2.11 -7.71 -0.72
N ASP A 150 3.02 -8.12 -1.58
CA ASP A 150 4.23 -7.37 -1.86
C ASP A 150 3.90 -6.02 -2.48
N GLU A 151 4.82 -5.11 -2.21
CA GLU A 151 4.81 -3.69 -2.50
C GLU A 151 4.52 -3.31 -3.98
N GLU A 152 4.49 -4.28 -4.90
CA GLU A 152 4.17 -4.19 -6.34
C GLU A 152 2.72 -3.76 -6.63
N GLU A 153 1.74 -4.17 -5.83
CA GLU A 153 0.32 -3.85 -6.11
C GLU A 153 -0.02 -2.35 -5.99
N LEU A 154 0.81 -1.60 -5.25
CA LEU A 154 0.72 -0.15 -5.10
C LEU A 154 1.03 0.58 -6.42
N GLU A 155 1.87 -0.01 -7.27
CA GLU A 155 2.28 0.55 -8.56
C GLU A 155 1.13 0.50 -9.57
N ASN A 156 0.33 -0.57 -9.56
CA ASN A 156 -0.83 -0.74 -10.45
C ASN A 156 -1.90 0.35 -10.28
N VAL A 157 -2.06 0.95 -9.09
CA VAL A 157 -3.04 2.06 -8.88
C VAL A 157 -2.60 3.33 -9.61
N LEU A 158 -1.30 3.61 -9.57
CA LEU A 158 -0.74 4.77 -10.25
C LEU A 158 -0.74 4.58 -11.77
N GLU A 159 -0.51 3.37 -12.25
CA GLU A 159 -0.62 3.07 -13.68
C GLU A 159 -2.06 3.19 -14.18
N VAL A 160 -3.06 2.63 -13.50
CA VAL A 160 -4.47 2.72 -13.94
C VAL A 160 -4.96 4.16 -13.94
N SER A 161 -4.58 4.97 -12.95
CA SER A 161 -5.01 6.38 -12.88
C SER A 161 -4.33 7.27 -13.92
N LEU A 162 -3.16 6.88 -14.45
CA LEU A 162 -2.43 7.61 -15.49
C LEU A 162 -2.73 7.08 -16.90
N GLY A 163 -3.02 5.77 -17.03
CA GLY A 163 -3.32 5.10 -18.30
C GLY A 163 -4.71 5.43 -18.84
N ASN A 164 -5.66 5.83 -17.99
CA ASN A 164 -7.02 6.15 -18.42
C ASN A 164 -7.19 7.57 -19.01
N SER A 165 -6.08 8.25 -19.32
CA SER A 165 -6.07 9.61 -19.86
C SER A 165 -5.47 9.72 -21.27
N SER A 166 -5.29 8.61 -22.00
CA SER A 166 -4.59 8.60 -23.30
C SER A 166 -5.34 7.94 -24.46
N GLU A 167 -6.68 7.91 -24.48
CA GLU A 167 -7.38 7.52 -25.71
C GLU A 167 -8.75 8.19 -25.85
N SER A 168 -8.77 9.37 -26.45
CA SER A 168 -9.84 9.82 -27.35
C SER A 168 -9.45 11.16 -27.96
N GLY A 169 -9.03 11.13 -29.22
CA GLY A 169 -8.59 12.29 -29.98
C GLY A 169 -8.33 11.94 -31.44
N SER A 170 -9.36 11.40 -32.09
CA SER A 170 -9.41 11.22 -33.54
C SER A 170 -9.71 12.58 -34.18
N ALA A 171 -8.83 13.06 -35.07
CA ALA A 171 -9.17 14.00 -36.14
C ALA A 171 -8.04 14.10 -37.17
N GLU A 172 -8.27 13.39 -38.26
CA GLU A 172 -7.73 13.57 -39.59
C GLU A 172 -7.68 15.06 -40.02
N SER A 173 -6.55 15.54 -40.55
CA SER A 173 -6.56 16.53 -41.64
C SER A 173 -5.23 16.57 -42.37
N SER A 174 -5.36 16.40 -43.68
CA SER A 174 -4.38 16.59 -44.73
C SER A 174 -4.04 18.07 -44.94
N SER A 175 -2.79 18.36 -45.29
CA SER A 175 -2.38 19.26 -46.38
C SER A 175 -0.91 19.66 -46.22
N GLY A 176 -0.18 19.61 -47.33
CA GLY A 176 1.28 19.70 -47.35
C GLY A 176 1.84 21.11 -47.25
N ARG A 177 3.17 21.19 -47.22
CA ARG A 177 4.00 22.12 -48.01
C ARG A 177 5.48 21.85 -47.77
N GLU A 178 6.21 21.62 -48.86
CA GLU A 178 7.67 21.68 -48.92
C GLU A 178 8.23 22.99 -48.37
N LYS A 179 9.37 22.92 -47.68
CA LYS A 179 10.50 23.83 -47.93
C LYS A 179 11.81 23.31 -47.35
N GLU A 180 12.81 23.26 -48.24
CA GLU A 180 14.23 23.09 -47.99
C GLU A 180 14.78 23.93 -46.82
N LYS A 181 15.74 23.36 -46.08
CA LYS A 181 17.11 23.90 -46.09
C LYS A 181 18.15 22.95 -45.47
N LYS A 182 18.96 22.41 -46.38
CA LYS A 182 20.27 21.83 -46.15
C LYS A 182 21.24 22.97 -45.81
N GLN A 183 21.93 22.93 -44.66
CA GLN A 183 23.35 23.34 -44.57
C GLN A 183 23.99 23.00 -43.21
N LYS A 184 24.86 21.98 -43.27
CA LYS A 184 26.01 21.78 -42.37
C LYS A 184 26.85 23.07 -42.29
N LYS A 185 27.27 23.48 -41.09
CA LYS A 185 28.65 23.94 -40.86
C LYS A 185 29.05 23.80 -39.38
N LYS A 186 30.13 23.04 -39.19
CA LYS A 186 30.88 22.85 -37.94
C LYS A 186 31.48 24.19 -37.49
N LYS A 187 31.56 24.43 -36.18
CA LYS A 187 32.73 25.11 -35.60
C LYS A 187 32.99 24.66 -34.16
N ALA A 188 34.15 24.03 -34.01
CA ALA A 188 34.77 23.72 -32.74
C ALA A 188 35.18 25.03 -32.03
N GLY A 189 34.93 25.09 -30.72
CA GLY A 189 35.35 26.17 -29.84
C GLY A 189 35.86 25.59 -28.51
N LYS A 190 37.15 25.28 -28.49
CA LYS A 190 37.92 24.78 -27.35
C LYS A 190 38.36 25.97 -26.48
N LYS A 191 37.94 26.05 -25.21
CA LYS A 191 38.60 26.78 -24.10
C LYS A 191 38.19 26.13 -22.77
N LYS A 192 39.00 25.23 -22.20
CA LYS A 192 40.00 25.46 -21.13
C LYS A 192 39.44 26.25 -19.93
N GLY A 193 39.38 25.60 -18.76
CA GLY A 193 39.50 26.33 -17.49
C GLY A 193 38.93 25.68 -16.22
N LYS A 194 39.83 25.03 -15.45
CA LYS A 194 39.83 24.89 -13.98
C LYS A 194 38.91 23.84 -13.32
N SER A 195 39.49 22.66 -13.08
CA SER A 195 39.40 21.94 -11.80
C SER A 195 40.32 22.61 -10.74
N PRO A 196 40.46 22.10 -9.50
CA PRO A 196 39.48 21.71 -8.48
C PRO A 196 39.70 22.52 -7.17
N LYS A 197 38.75 22.54 -6.22
CA LYS A 197 39.09 22.92 -4.84
C LYS A 197 38.48 21.96 -3.81
N LYS A 198 39.33 20.97 -3.50
CA LYS A 198 39.28 20.09 -2.34
C LYS A 198 39.57 20.95 -1.11
N VAL A 199 38.66 21.03 -0.14
CA VAL A 199 38.98 21.49 1.21
C VAL A 199 38.51 20.42 2.18
N LYS A 200 39.47 19.62 2.65
CA LYS A 200 39.37 18.80 3.86
C LYS A 200 39.77 19.68 5.05
N ALA A 201 38.93 19.76 6.07
CA ALA A 201 39.31 19.97 7.47
C ALA A 201 38.18 19.37 8.33
N LYS A 202 38.35 18.20 8.94
CA LYS A 202 38.87 17.96 10.30
C LYS A 202 38.28 18.92 11.34
N ALA A 203 37.43 18.43 12.24
CA ALA A 203 37.84 18.03 13.61
C ALA A 203 36.68 17.97 14.63
N LYS A 204 36.72 16.90 15.43
CA LYS A 204 36.46 16.82 16.88
C LYS A 204 35.06 17.17 17.43
N GLY A 205 34.30 16.11 17.68
CA GLY A 205 34.05 15.60 19.04
C GLY A 205 33.03 16.34 19.92
N LYS A 206 31.99 15.61 20.35
CA LYS A 206 31.64 15.49 21.78
C LYS A 206 30.62 14.36 21.99
N ALA A 207 31.06 13.36 22.73
CA ALA A 207 30.20 12.42 23.45
C ALA A 207 29.38 13.16 24.52
N LYS A 208 28.17 12.66 24.77
CA LYS A 208 27.30 12.78 25.97
C LYS A 208 25.90 12.35 25.52
N ALA A 209 25.11 11.55 26.20
CA ALA A 209 25.25 10.69 27.36
C ALA A 209 23.96 9.85 27.35
N ALA A 210 24.07 8.55 27.62
CA ALA A 210 22.90 7.71 27.86
C ALA A 210 22.23 8.08 29.20
N PRO A 211 20.90 8.02 29.27
CA PRO A 211 20.23 7.64 30.51
C PRO A 211 19.61 6.25 30.39
N LYS A 212 20.19 5.30 31.13
CA LYS A 212 19.51 4.10 31.65
C LYS A 212 18.29 4.53 32.48
N LYS A 213 17.10 3.99 32.21
CA LYS A 213 15.99 3.78 33.18
C LYS A 213 15.09 2.64 32.65
N THR A 214 15.31 1.40 33.07
CA THR A 214 14.62 0.68 34.17
C THR A 214 13.23 0.17 33.76
N ASN A 215 13.15 -1.15 33.57
CA ASN A 215 11.94 -1.96 33.65
C ASN A 215 11.27 -1.81 35.03
N PRO A 216 9.94 -1.69 35.08
CA PRO A 216 9.11 -2.34 36.09
C PRO A 216 8.38 -3.51 35.43
N SER A 217 8.79 -4.73 35.76
CA SER A 217 8.12 -5.61 36.72
C SER A 217 6.90 -6.31 36.11
N ALA A 218 7.09 -7.62 35.92
CA ALA A 218 6.03 -8.58 35.77
C ALA A 218 4.96 -8.38 36.84
N GLN A 219 3.72 -8.20 36.41
CA GLN A 219 2.56 -8.62 37.18
C GLN A 219 1.88 -9.70 36.35
N GLU A 220 2.21 -10.94 36.71
CA GLU A 220 1.39 -12.11 36.43
C GLU A 220 0.00 -11.85 37.01
N PHE A 221 -0.99 -11.66 36.14
CA PHE A 221 -2.39 -11.85 36.51
C PHE A 221 -2.79 -13.25 36.04
N ILE A 222 -2.52 -14.23 36.90
CA ILE A 222 -3.16 -15.54 36.83
C ILE A 222 -4.58 -15.31 37.34
N HIS A 223 -5.54 -15.11 36.43
CA HIS A 223 -6.94 -15.34 36.75
C HIS A 223 -7.27 -16.80 36.49
N ASP A 224 -7.02 -17.57 37.54
CA ASP A 224 -7.51 -18.92 37.75
C ASP A 224 -9.03 -18.86 37.91
N HIS A 225 -9.75 -18.85 36.78
CA HIS A 225 -11.21 -18.92 36.77
C HIS A 225 -11.61 -20.39 36.82
N ALA A 226 -11.47 -21.00 38.01
CA ALA A 226 -12.03 -22.30 38.32
C ALA A 226 -13.56 -22.24 38.20
N VAL A 227 -14.09 -22.60 37.03
CA VAL A 227 -15.52 -22.87 36.85
C VAL A 227 -15.83 -24.17 37.56
N ARG A 228 -16.26 -24.04 38.82
CA ARG A 228 -16.84 -25.11 39.63
C ARG A 228 -18.16 -25.54 39.00
N MET A 229 -18.12 -26.60 38.19
CA MET A 229 -19.34 -27.27 37.69
C MET A 229 -20.07 -27.91 38.88
N PRO A 230 -21.37 -27.64 39.10
CA PRO A 230 -22.16 -28.37 40.09
C PRO A 230 -22.35 -29.82 39.62
N ASN A 231 -22.12 -30.75 40.54
CA ASN A 231 -22.31 -32.18 40.38
C ASN A 231 -23.74 -32.53 40.84
N PRO A 232 -24.70 -32.86 39.94
CA PRO A 232 -26.03 -33.29 40.35
C PRO A 232 -26.13 -34.81 40.17
N ASN A 233 -25.54 -35.56 41.09
CA ASN A 233 -25.85 -36.98 41.21
C ASN A 233 -26.09 -37.36 42.67
N VAL A 234 -27.23 -36.91 43.19
CA VAL A 234 -27.86 -37.50 44.37
C VAL A 234 -29.38 -37.46 44.15
N TYR A 235 -29.92 -38.49 43.51
CA TYR A 235 -31.29 -38.91 43.78
C TYR A 235 -31.20 -40.27 44.47
N MET A 236 -31.30 -40.24 45.80
CA MET A 236 -31.59 -41.43 46.60
C MET A 236 -33.05 -41.82 46.40
N PHE A 237 -33.24 -43.11 46.14
CA PHE A 237 -34.47 -43.84 46.37
C PHE A 237 -34.87 -43.76 47.85
N ASN A 238 -36.16 -43.53 48.10
CA ASN A 238 -36.90 -44.05 49.25
C ASN A 238 -38.28 -44.45 48.74
#